data_AF-A0A8T3KKK4-F1
#
_entry.id   AF-A0A8T3KKK4-F1
#
_cell.length_a   1.000
_cell.length_b   1.000
_cell.length_c   1.000
_cell.angle_alpha   90.00
_cell.angle_beta   90.00
_cell.angle_gamma   90.00
#
_symmetry.space_group_name_H-M   'P 1'
#
loop_
_entity.id
_entity.type
_entity.pdbx_description
1 polymer ?
#
loop_
_entity_poly.entity_id
_entity_poly.type
_entity_poly.pdbx_seq_one_letter_code
_entity_poly.pdbx_strand_id
1 'polypeptide(L)'
;MKMDEEKRMVDTYEVKHAIHVGDKEVLFAVDDTKTDYPYMVCNCTWDNPLGIDHYFNAAASADYLEMMTEFTDRVTAQLEAVKAERDKITVPLEPFTLEHCIPNDNGQNLENKVVIIRPECLRLEYRTADKQLVLATGGFGAHANSRGRAVYTVNLYSGKESRWNREDILGILKPEYMPDWAKERLIQIQAERQAKQKKHEPER
;
A
#
# COMPACT_ATOMS: atom_id res chain seq x y z
N MET A 1 -21.13 17.11 23.47
CA MET A 1 -21.65 16.59 22.20
C MET A 1 -20.85 15.33 21.89
N LYS A 2 -21.44 14.14 22.05
CA LYS A 2 -20.82 12.93 21.48
C LYS A 2 -20.97 13.09 19.97
N MET A 3 -19.85 13.13 19.26
CA MET A 3 -19.86 12.97 17.81
C MET A 3 -20.37 11.56 17.58
N ASP A 4 -21.58 11.39 17.06
CA ASP A 4 -22.02 10.07 16.61
C ASP A 4 -21.02 9.66 15.53
N GLU A 5 -20.21 8.65 15.83
CA GLU A 5 -19.35 8.04 14.83
C GLU A 5 -20.25 7.52 13.71
N GLU A 6 -20.06 8.05 12.51
CA GLU A 6 -20.83 7.65 11.35
C GLU A 6 -20.63 6.14 11.13
N LYS A 7 -21.72 5.39 11.26
CA LYS A 7 -21.70 3.94 11.12
C LYS A 7 -21.30 3.59 9.68
N ARG A 8 -20.27 2.77 9.51
CA ARG A 8 -19.91 2.26 8.18
C ARG A 8 -20.96 1.24 7.73
N MET A 9 -21.54 1.49 6.57
CA MET A 9 -22.59 0.65 5.99
C MET A 9 -22.08 -0.04 4.72
N VAL A 10 -22.46 -1.31 4.55
CA VAL A 10 -22.39 -2.01 3.27
C VAL A 10 -23.82 -2.32 2.84
N ASP A 11 -24.32 -1.58 1.85
CA ASP A 11 -25.74 -1.58 1.50
C ASP A 11 -26.63 -1.30 2.74
N THR A 12 -27.37 -2.30 3.21
CA THR A 12 -28.28 -2.23 4.35
C THR A 12 -27.66 -2.71 5.67
N TYR A 13 -26.44 -3.28 5.64
CA TYR A 13 -25.77 -3.85 6.80
C TYR A 13 -24.81 -2.87 7.47
N GLU A 14 -24.84 -2.81 8.79
CA GLU A 14 -23.87 -2.07 9.61
C GLU A 14 -22.62 -2.94 9.83
N VAL A 15 -21.45 -2.42 9.46
CA VAL A 15 -20.17 -3.10 9.71
C VAL A 15 -19.89 -3.13 11.22
N LYS A 16 -19.80 -4.34 11.79
CA LYS A 16 -19.48 -4.55 13.21
C LYS A 16 -18.03 -4.91 13.43
N HIS A 17 -17.44 -5.66 12.49
CA HIS A 17 -16.02 -5.99 12.50
C HIS A 17 -15.41 -5.73 11.14
N ALA A 18 -14.19 -5.18 11.16
CA ALA A 18 -13.41 -4.92 9.97
C ALA A 18 -11.95 -5.25 10.28
N ILE A 19 -11.37 -6.16 9.51
CA ILE A 19 -9.96 -6.54 9.64
C ILE A 19 -9.30 -6.38 8.28
N HIS A 20 -8.39 -5.41 8.19
CA HIS A 20 -7.53 -5.24 7.02
C HIS A 20 -6.25 -6.03 7.23
N VAL A 21 -6.04 -7.04 6.39
CA VAL A 21 -4.77 -7.76 6.28
C VAL A 21 -4.48 -7.92 4.80
N GLY A 22 -3.30 -7.51 4.37
CA GLY A 22 -2.88 -7.66 2.99
C GLY A 22 -3.52 -6.64 2.04
N ASP A 23 -4.02 -7.11 0.90
CA ASP A 23 -4.55 -6.29 -0.19
C ASP A 23 -6.04 -5.93 -0.06
N LYS A 24 -6.72 -6.46 0.97
CA LYS A 24 -8.14 -6.26 1.19
C LYS A 24 -8.49 -6.23 2.67
N GLU A 25 -9.73 -5.83 2.92
CA GLU A 25 -10.34 -5.84 4.23
C GLU A 25 -11.49 -6.84 4.26
N VAL A 26 -11.54 -7.68 5.28
CA VAL A 26 -12.66 -8.60 5.52
C VAL A 26 -13.61 -7.90 6.49
N LEU A 27 -14.89 -7.87 6.14
CA LEU A 27 -15.94 -7.20 6.90
C LEU A 27 -16.97 -8.22 7.39
N PHE A 28 -17.37 -8.08 8.66
CA PHE A 28 -18.56 -8.71 9.21
C PHE A 28 -19.59 -7.61 9.48
N ALA A 29 -20.76 -7.74 8.87
CA ALA A 29 -21.81 -6.72 8.92
C ALA A 29 -23.16 -7.34 9.28
N VAL A 30 -24.01 -6.56 9.95
CA VAL A 30 -25.28 -7.01 10.50
C VAL A 30 -26.42 -6.09 10.08
N ASP A 31 -27.54 -6.68 9.67
CA ASP A 31 -28.81 -6.00 9.44
C ASP A 31 -29.91 -6.69 10.26
N ASP A 32 -30.20 -6.14 11.44
CA ASP A 32 -31.20 -6.67 12.36
C ASP A 32 -32.64 -6.57 11.81
N THR A 33 -32.85 -5.87 10.69
CA THR A 33 -34.17 -5.79 10.05
C THR A 33 -34.46 -7.00 9.15
N LYS A 34 -33.43 -7.80 8.81
CA LYS A 34 -33.57 -9.01 7.98
C LYS A 34 -33.70 -10.26 8.83
N THR A 35 -34.63 -11.13 8.47
CA THR A 35 -34.83 -12.42 9.15
C THR A 35 -34.06 -13.56 8.49
N ASP A 36 -33.95 -13.54 7.16
CA ASP A 36 -33.48 -14.70 6.40
C ASP A 36 -31.94 -14.74 6.30
N TYR A 37 -31.29 -13.59 6.41
CA TYR A 37 -29.84 -13.44 6.32
C TYR A 37 -29.32 -12.16 7.02
N PRO A 38 -29.59 -11.96 8.32
CA PRO A 38 -29.13 -10.81 9.10
C PRO A 38 -27.60 -10.63 9.16
N TYR A 39 -26.82 -11.70 8.96
CA TYR A 39 -25.36 -11.66 9.08
C TYR A 39 -24.71 -11.79 7.71
N MET A 40 -23.77 -10.90 7.41
CA MET A 40 -23.06 -10.87 6.12
C MET A 40 -21.55 -10.75 6.33
N VAL A 41 -20.80 -11.47 5.50
CA VAL A 41 -19.35 -11.30 5.35
C VAL A 41 -19.04 -10.91 3.91
N CYS A 42 -18.26 -9.85 3.73
CA CYS A 42 -17.78 -9.42 2.42
C CYS A 42 -16.33 -8.93 2.49
N ASN A 43 -15.70 -8.78 1.33
CA ASN A 43 -14.38 -8.17 1.23
C ASN A 43 -14.53 -6.73 0.68
N CYS A 44 -13.65 -5.84 1.12
CA CYS A 44 -13.51 -4.49 0.58
C CYS A 44 -12.09 -4.30 0.02
N THR A 45 -11.99 -3.67 -1.15
CA THR A 45 -10.72 -3.22 -1.73
C THR A 45 -10.85 -1.80 -2.25
N TRP A 46 -9.72 -1.11 -2.37
CA TRP A 46 -9.59 0.23 -2.94
C TRP A 46 -8.77 0.23 -4.23
N ASP A 47 -8.41 -0.95 -4.74
CA ASP A 47 -7.66 -1.10 -6.00
C ASP A 47 -8.59 -0.90 -7.20
N ASN A 48 -9.02 0.35 -7.38
CA ASN A 48 -9.81 0.81 -8.51
C ASN A 48 -9.41 2.26 -8.86
N PRO A 49 -9.70 2.74 -10.09
CA PRO A 49 -9.24 4.05 -10.55
C PRO A 49 -9.68 5.25 -9.70
N LEU A 50 -10.72 5.09 -8.88
CA LEU A 50 -11.26 6.15 -8.03
C LEU A 50 -10.82 6.04 -6.57
N GLY A 51 -10.17 4.93 -6.18
CA GLY A 51 -9.77 4.66 -4.79
C GLY A 51 -10.95 4.57 -3.82
N ILE A 52 -12.15 4.26 -4.32
CA ILE A 52 -13.37 4.16 -3.50
C ILE A 52 -13.57 2.73 -2.99
N ASP A 53 -14.41 2.57 -1.97
CA ASP A 53 -14.76 1.25 -1.46
C ASP A 53 -15.38 0.38 -2.58
N HIS A 54 -14.78 -0.77 -2.85
CA HIS A 54 -15.34 -1.79 -3.72
C HIS A 54 -15.57 -3.08 -2.93
N TYR A 55 -16.84 -3.40 -2.72
CA TYR A 55 -17.29 -4.57 -1.97
C TYR A 55 -17.51 -5.78 -2.90
N PHE A 56 -17.00 -6.95 -2.51
CA PHE A 56 -17.11 -8.17 -3.31
C PHE A 56 -17.10 -9.45 -2.45
N ASN A 57 -17.40 -10.60 -3.07
CA ASN A 57 -17.49 -11.91 -2.42
C ASN A 57 -18.44 -11.93 -1.21
N ALA A 58 -19.62 -11.32 -1.33
CA ALA A 58 -20.60 -11.35 -0.25
C ALA A 58 -21.12 -12.77 -0.01
N ALA A 59 -21.12 -13.18 1.26
CA ALA A 59 -21.81 -14.36 1.78
C ALA A 59 -22.71 -13.90 2.93
N ALA A 60 -23.92 -14.45 3.05
CA ALA A 60 -24.85 -14.08 4.10
C ALA A 60 -25.68 -15.28 4.56
N SER A 61 -26.00 -15.32 5.85
CA SER A 61 -26.78 -16.39 6.49
C SER A 61 -27.52 -15.85 7.72
N ALA A 62 -28.53 -16.59 8.17
CA ALA A 62 -29.19 -16.36 9.45
C ALA A 62 -28.43 -16.97 10.63
N ASP A 63 -27.44 -17.83 10.39
CA ASP A 63 -26.61 -18.41 11.45
C ASP A 63 -25.40 -17.50 11.75
N TYR A 64 -25.40 -16.93 12.95
CA TYR A 64 -24.32 -16.08 13.43
C TYR A 64 -22.97 -16.80 13.49
N LEU A 65 -22.95 -18.05 13.97
CA LEU A 65 -21.70 -18.81 14.13
C LEU A 65 -21.15 -19.24 12.78
N GLU A 66 -22.01 -19.58 11.83
CA GLU A 66 -21.61 -19.84 10.44
C GLU A 66 -20.91 -18.62 9.84
N MET A 67 -21.52 -17.44 9.92
CA MET A 67 -20.94 -16.22 9.34
C MET A 67 -19.70 -15.73 10.09
N MET A 68 -19.64 -15.91 11.41
CA MET A 68 -18.42 -15.62 12.17
C MET A 68 -17.27 -16.56 11.79
N THR A 69 -17.57 -17.83 11.52
CA THR A 69 -16.59 -18.80 11.03
C THR A 69 -16.05 -18.37 9.66
N GLU A 70 -16.93 -18.05 8.71
CA GLU A 70 -16.56 -17.53 7.39
C GLU A 70 -15.70 -16.26 7.49
N PHE A 71 -16.04 -15.33 8.39
CA PHE A 71 -15.22 -14.15 8.66
C PHE A 71 -13.81 -14.53 9.12
N THR A 72 -13.70 -15.41 10.13
CA THR A 72 -12.39 -15.84 10.65
C THR A 72 -11.58 -16.64 9.64
N ASP A 73 -12.22 -17.45 8.80
CA ASP A 73 -11.56 -18.24 7.76
C ASP A 73 -10.97 -17.35 6.67
N ARG A 74 -11.70 -16.31 6.25
CA ARG A 74 -11.19 -15.32 5.29
C ARG A 74 -10.03 -14.51 5.84
N VAL A 75 -10.09 -14.10 7.11
CA VAL A 75 -8.97 -13.41 7.79
C VAL A 75 -7.76 -14.33 7.87
N THR A 76 -7.95 -15.60 8.22
CA THR A 76 -6.87 -16.60 8.26
C THR A 76 -6.26 -16.80 6.88
N ALA A 77 -7.08 -16.94 5.84
CA ALA A 77 -6.61 -17.06 4.45
C ALA A 77 -5.78 -15.83 4.01
N GLN A 78 -6.16 -14.62 4.44
CA GLN A 78 -5.36 -13.41 4.19
C GLN A 78 -4.02 -13.42 4.93
N LEU A 79 -4.00 -13.83 6.20
CA LEU A 79 -2.76 -13.96 6.96
C LEU A 79 -1.80 -14.96 6.31
N GLU A 80 -2.29 -16.13 5.89
CA GLU A 80 -1.48 -17.13 5.19
C GLU A 80 -0.99 -16.65 3.83
N ALA A 81 -1.81 -15.91 3.08
CA ALA A 81 -1.38 -15.29 1.82
C ALA A 81 -0.23 -14.29 2.04
N VAL A 82 -0.35 -13.39 3.04
CA VAL A 82 0.69 -12.41 3.38
C VAL A 82 1.97 -13.08 3.86
N LYS A 83 1.87 -14.16 4.66
CA LYS A 83 3.05 -14.97 5.05
C LYS A 83 3.72 -15.59 3.82
N ALA A 84 2.95 -16.23 2.95
CA ALA A 84 3.47 -16.84 1.73
C ALA A 84 4.09 -15.81 0.75
N GLU A 85 3.57 -14.58 0.72
CA GLU A 85 4.20 -13.47 -0.01
C GLU A 85 5.55 -13.09 0.61
N ARG A 86 5.62 -13.00 1.95
CA ARG A 86 6.86 -12.69 2.67
C ARG A 86 7.91 -13.77 2.51
N ASP A 87 7.53 -15.04 2.49
CA ASP A 87 8.45 -16.17 2.32
C ASP A 87 9.13 -16.16 0.93
N LYS A 88 8.54 -15.47 -0.06
CA LYS A 88 9.14 -15.28 -1.38
C LYS A 88 10.15 -14.14 -1.42
N ILE A 89 10.24 -13.32 -0.36
CA ILE A 89 11.17 -12.19 -0.31
C ILE A 89 12.58 -12.72 -0.03
N THR A 90 13.45 -12.55 -1.03
CA THR A 90 14.83 -13.05 -1.00
C THR A 90 15.84 -12.03 -0.47
N VAL A 91 15.37 -10.90 0.05
CA VAL A 91 16.20 -9.81 0.57
C VAL A 91 15.94 -9.63 2.08
N PRO A 92 16.90 -9.06 2.84
CA PRO A 92 16.69 -8.76 4.25
C PRO A 92 15.41 -7.94 4.45
N LEU A 93 14.63 -8.26 5.48
CA LEU A 93 13.32 -7.63 5.74
C LEU A 93 13.43 -6.42 6.67
N GLU A 94 14.57 -6.25 7.34
CA GLU A 94 14.81 -5.21 8.34
C GLU A 94 14.51 -3.83 7.76
N PRO A 95 13.62 -3.05 8.39
CA PRO A 95 13.20 -1.78 7.83
C PRO A 95 14.32 -0.73 7.89
N PHE A 96 14.36 0.12 6.87
CA PHE A 96 15.21 1.31 6.87
C PHE A 96 14.65 2.38 7.80
N THR A 97 15.53 2.96 8.59
CA THR A 97 15.26 4.01 9.58
C THR A 97 16.00 5.32 9.25
N LEU A 98 15.82 6.36 10.08
CA LEU A 98 16.49 7.66 9.90
C LEU A 98 18.02 7.57 9.80
N GLU A 99 18.64 6.58 10.46
CA GLU A 99 20.10 6.39 10.43
C GLU A 99 20.62 6.10 9.01
N HIS A 100 19.77 5.52 8.17
CA HIS A 100 20.09 5.10 6.81
C HIS A 100 19.93 6.22 5.77
N CYS A 101 19.35 7.37 6.16
CA CYS A 101 18.97 8.41 5.20
C CYS A 101 19.51 9.79 5.58
N ILE A 102 19.64 10.64 4.57
CA ILE A 102 19.65 12.08 4.76
C ILE A 102 18.17 12.46 4.97
N PRO A 103 17.77 12.97 6.15
CA PRO A 103 16.38 13.25 6.44
C PRO A 103 15.77 14.17 5.40
N ASN A 104 14.52 13.88 5.08
CA ASN A 104 13.75 14.71 4.16
C ASN A 104 13.64 16.15 4.68
N ASP A 105 14.15 17.08 3.89
CA ASP A 105 13.83 18.50 4.01
C ASP A 105 13.17 19.02 2.71
N ASN A 106 12.39 20.10 2.82
CA ASN A 106 11.73 20.71 1.66
C ASN A 106 12.69 21.38 0.67
N GLY A 107 13.94 21.67 1.07
CA GLY A 107 14.95 22.28 0.20
C GLY A 107 15.62 21.28 -0.75
N GLN A 108 15.50 19.99 -0.49
CA GLN A 108 16.06 18.93 -1.33
C GLN A 108 15.19 18.60 -2.53
N ASN A 109 15.85 18.37 -3.67
CA ASN A 109 15.26 17.69 -4.82
C ASN A 109 15.43 16.17 -4.65
N LEU A 110 14.32 15.42 -4.73
CA LEU A 110 14.25 13.97 -4.69
C LEU A 110 14.34 13.30 -6.06
N GLU A 111 14.05 14.03 -7.14
CA GLU A 111 13.91 13.44 -8.46
C GLU A 111 15.17 12.68 -8.88
N ASN A 112 14.98 11.48 -9.42
CA ASN A 112 16.02 10.51 -9.79
C ASN A 112 16.91 10.01 -8.64
N LYS A 113 16.49 10.21 -7.38
CA LYS A 113 17.17 9.65 -6.20
C LYS A 113 16.42 8.44 -5.65
N VAL A 114 17.18 7.55 -5.02
CA VAL A 114 16.61 6.49 -4.19
C VAL A 114 16.20 7.09 -2.85
N VAL A 115 14.93 6.93 -2.51
CA VAL A 115 14.34 7.45 -1.28
C VAL A 115 13.69 6.33 -0.49
N ILE A 116 13.56 6.57 0.81
CA ILE A 116 12.99 5.62 1.76
C ILE A 116 11.56 6.07 2.09
N ILE A 117 10.57 5.20 1.89
CA ILE A 117 9.21 5.41 2.38
C ILE A 117 9.18 5.24 3.90
N ARG A 118 8.45 6.11 4.59
CA ARG A 118 8.25 6.02 6.04
C ARG A 118 7.54 4.70 6.38
N PRO A 119 8.04 3.90 7.34
CA PRO A 119 7.34 2.71 7.80
C PRO A 119 5.91 3.01 8.28
N GLU A 120 5.68 4.16 8.89
CA GLU A 120 4.37 4.52 9.47
C GLU A 120 3.28 4.71 8.40
N CYS A 121 3.67 5.05 7.17
CA CYS A 121 2.75 5.16 6.04
C CYS A 121 2.44 3.79 5.41
N LEU A 122 3.13 2.72 5.85
CA LEU A 122 2.90 1.35 5.42
C LEU A 122 2.11 0.59 6.50
N ARG A 123 1.27 -0.35 6.04
CA ARG A 123 0.64 -1.35 6.90
C ARG A 123 1.73 -2.19 7.58
N LEU A 124 1.43 -2.67 8.79
CA LEU A 124 2.42 -3.31 9.68
C LEU A 124 3.12 -4.50 9.02
N GLU A 125 2.35 -5.33 8.31
CA GLU A 125 2.83 -6.48 7.53
C GLU A 125 3.76 -6.08 6.36
N TYR A 126 3.74 -4.83 5.94
CA TYR A 126 4.53 -4.30 4.82
C TYR A 126 5.64 -3.33 5.27
N ARG A 127 5.92 -3.22 6.58
CA ARG A 127 7.04 -2.42 7.11
C ARG A 127 8.37 -3.15 6.96
N THR A 128 8.76 -3.40 5.72
CA THR A 128 9.94 -4.17 5.34
C THR A 128 10.76 -3.46 4.28
N ALA A 129 12.06 -3.74 4.23
CA ALA A 129 13.00 -3.12 3.29
C ALA A 129 12.55 -3.19 1.82
N ASP A 130 11.98 -4.32 1.38
CA ASP A 130 11.51 -4.53 0.01
C ASP A 130 10.39 -3.56 -0.38
N LYS A 131 9.61 -3.07 0.60
CA LYS A 131 8.53 -2.10 0.38
C LYS A 131 8.98 -0.65 0.49
N GLN A 132 10.10 -0.38 1.17
CA GLN A 132 10.52 0.98 1.49
C GLN A 132 11.41 1.65 0.44
N LEU A 133 12.28 0.91 -0.25
CA LEU A 133 13.21 1.51 -1.21
C LEU A 133 12.53 1.77 -2.55
N VAL A 134 12.46 3.04 -2.93
CA VAL A 134 11.85 3.47 -4.18
C VAL A 134 12.74 4.47 -4.92
N LEU A 135 12.72 4.43 -6.25
CA LEU A 135 13.28 5.49 -7.09
C LEU A 135 12.23 6.58 -7.25
N ALA A 136 12.51 7.80 -6.80
CA ALA A 136 11.65 8.96 -7.08
C ALA A 136 11.80 9.36 -8.56
N THR A 137 10.70 9.32 -9.29
CA THR A 137 10.68 9.46 -10.76
C THR A 137 10.22 10.82 -11.24
N GLY A 138 9.61 11.63 -10.37
CA GLY A 138 9.15 12.98 -10.65
C GLY A 138 7.95 13.38 -9.78
N GLY A 139 7.17 14.35 -10.27
CA GLY A 139 6.01 14.93 -9.58
C GLY A 139 6.37 16.20 -8.82
N PHE A 140 5.39 17.10 -8.63
CA PHE A 140 5.66 18.41 -8.04
C PHE A 140 6.31 18.34 -6.66
N GLY A 141 5.96 17.34 -5.83
CA GLY A 141 6.56 17.15 -4.51
C GLY A 141 7.99 16.62 -4.53
N ALA A 142 8.48 16.12 -5.67
CA ALA A 142 9.86 15.69 -5.78
C ALA A 142 10.84 16.87 -5.87
N HIS A 143 10.40 18.04 -6.33
CA HIS A 143 11.26 19.20 -6.52
C HIS A 143 11.44 20.02 -5.23
N ALA A 144 12.61 20.64 -5.10
CA ALA A 144 12.93 21.54 -4.00
C ALA A 144 11.97 22.74 -3.93
N ASN A 145 11.55 23.09 -2.71
CA ASN A 145 10.70 24.24 -2.37
C ASN A 145 9.37 24.30 -3.15
N SER A 146 8.90 23.17 -3.65
CA SER A 146 7.63 23.08 -4.35
C SER A 146 6.45 23.10 -3.39
N ARG A 147 5.33 23.67 -3.84
CA ARG A 147 4.04 23.61 -3.12
C ARG A 147 3.30 22.30 -3.32
N GLY A 148 3.59 21.58 -4.40
CA GLY A 148 2.95 20.30 -4.67
C GLY A 148 3.48 19.22 -3.74
N ARG A 149 2.65 18.24 -3.40
CA ARG A 149 3.03 17.13 -2.49
C ARG A 149 3.31 15.82 -3.20
N ALA A 150 2.83 15.65 -4.44
CA ALA A 150 2.90 14.37 -5.12
C ALA A 150 4.33 14.02 -5.56
N VAL A 151 4.83 12.87 -5.12
CA VAL A 151 6.08 12.23 -5.55
C VAL A 151 5.70 10.93 -6.25
N TYR A 152 5.99 10.82 -7.54
CA TYR A 152 5.86 9.57 -8.27
C TYR A 152 7.11 8.73 -8.06
N THR A 153 6.93 7.42 -7.91
CA THR A 153 8.01 6.51 -7.52
C THR A 153 7.88 5.16 -8.22
N VAL A 154 9.00 4.44 -8.33
CA VAL A 154 9.05 3.02 -8.72
C VAL A 154 9.71 2.24 -7.57
N ASN A 155 9.03 1.23 -7.04
CA ASN A 155 9.59 0.38 -5.98
C ASN A 155 10.74 -0.48 -6.52
N LEU A 156 11.89 -0.47 -5.83
CA LEU A 156 13.11 -1.13 -6.33
C LEU A 156 13.04 -2.66 -6.27
N TYR A 157 12.19 -3.24 -5.43
CA TYR A 157 12.06 -4.70 -5.35
C TYR A 157 11.04 -5.24 -6.36
N SER A 158 9.83 -4.68 -6.34
CA SER A 158 8.68 -5.13 -7.12
C SER A 158 8.56 -4.49 -8.51
N GLY A 159 9.24 -3.37 -8.75
CA GLY A 159 9.10 -2.58 -9.99
C GLY A 159 7.76 -1.84 -10.12
N LYS A 160 6.87 -1.91 -9.12
CA LYS A 160 5.56 -1.25 -9.17
C LYS A 160 5.70 0.27 -9.05
N GLU A 161 4.94 0.99 -9.87
CA GLU A 161 4.79 2.43 -9.78
C GLU A 161 3.80 2.82 -8.68
N SER A 162 4.07 3.91 -7.97
CA SER A 162 3.20 4.41 -6.89
C SER A 162 3.36 5.91 -6.70
N ARG A 163 2.32 6.54 -6.18
CA ARG A 163 2.32 7.96 -5.80
C ARG A 163 2.32 8.08 -4.28
N TRP A 164 3.26 8.85 -3.76
CA TRP A 164 3.36 9.19 -2.34
C TRP A 164 3.22 10.69 -2.17
N ASN A 165 2.89 11.15 -0.96
CA ASN A 165 3.12 12.54 -0.62
C ASN A 165 4.58 12.75 -0.18
N ARG A 166 5.07 13.99 -0.30
CA ARG A 166 6.41 14.39 0.12
C ARG A 166 6.68 14.05 1.59
N GLU A 167 5.68 14.20 2.46
CA GLU A 167 5.78 13.87 3.89
C GLU A 167 5.83 12.36 4.20
N ASP A 168 5.39 11.51 3.26
CA ASP A 168 5.48 10.05 3.37
C ASP A 168 6.91 9.56 3.08
N ILE A 169 7.78 10.44 2.57
CA ILE A 169 9.19 10.15 2.33
C ILE A 169 9.99 10.45 3.59
N LEU A 170 10.69 9.42 4.11
CA LEU A 170 11.57 9.53 5.26
C LEU A 170 12.82 10.36 4.94
N GLY A 171 13.44 10.09 3.79
CA GLY A 171 14.67 10.75 3.36
C GLY A 171 15.30 10.12 2.13
N ILE A 172 16.40 10.72 1.68
CA ILE A 172 17.24 10.18 0.60
C ILE A 172 18.14 9.11 1.19
N LEU A 173 18.16 7.91 0.61
CA LEU A 173 19.02 6.82 1.07
C LEU A 173 20.49 7.22 0.94
N LYS A 174 21.29 7.03 2.01
CA LYS A 174 22.73 7.29 1.92
C LYS A 174 23.41 6.18 1.10
N PRO A 175 24.39 6.51 0.25
CA PRO A 175 25.03 5.53 -0.65
C PRO A 175 25.62 4.30 0.06
N GLU A 176 26.15 4.46 1.27
CA GLU A 176 26.74 3.39 2.07
C GLU A 176 25.73 2.34 2.57
N TYR A 177 24.44 2.71 2.67
CA TYR A 177 23.36 1.80 3.06
C TYR A 177 22.60 1.23 1.86
N MET A 178 23.08 1.47 0.63
CA MET A 178 22.47 0.93 -0.58
C MET A 178 22.80 -0.57 -0.73
N PRO A 179 21.82 -1.47 -0.62
CA PRO A 179 22.06 -2.90 -0.75
C PRO A 179 22.26 -3.28 -2.23
N ASP A 180 23.00 -4.37 -2.48
CA ASP A 180 23.38 -4.74 -3.84
C ASP A 180 22.19 -5.10 -4.74
N TRP A 181 21.19 -5.79 -4.20
CA TRP A 181 19.94 -6.07 -4.92
C TRP A 181 19.24 -4.80 -5.42
N ALA A 182 19.31 -3.71 -4.65
CA ALA A 182 18.69 -2.45 -5.03
C ALA A 182 19.52 -1.72 -6.10
N LYS A 183 20.85 -1.86 -6.09
CA LYS A 183 21.73 -1.28 -7.12
C LYS A 183 21.44 -1.92 -8.48
N GLU A 184 21.38 -3.25 -8.51
CA GLU A 184 21.06 -4.01 -9.72
C GLU A 184 19.69 -3.64 -10.28
N ARG A 185 18.67 -3.61 -9.41
CA ARG A 185 17.31 -3.22 -9.78
C ARG A 185 17.21 -1.77 -10.27
N LEU A 186 17.93 -0.85 -9.65
CA LEU A 186 17.97 0.55 -10.08
C LEU A 186 18.47 0.67 -11.53
N ILE A 187 19.53 -0.05 -11.89
CA ILE A 187 20.08 -0.07 -13.25
C ILE A 187 19.02 -0.60 -14.24
N GLN A 188 18.35 -1.70 -13.90
CA GLN A 188 17.28 -2.27 -14.74
C GLN A 188 16.14 -1.29 -14.96
N ILE A 189 15.60 -0.71 -13.88
CA ILE A 189 14.49 0.26 -13.93
C ILE A 189 14.87 1.48 -14.77
N GLN A 190 16.07 2.01 -14.60
CA GLN A 190 16.55 3.15 -15.40
C GLN A 190 16.66 2.81 -16.88
N ALA A 191 17.20 1.64 -17.23
CA ALA A 191 17.30 1.17 -18.61
C ALA A 191 15.91 1.00 -19.27
N GLU A 192 14.97 0.37 -18.57
CA GLU A 192 13.59 0.19 -19.03
C GLU A 192 12.89 1.54 -19.28
N ARG A 193 13.08 2.51 -18.37
CA ARG A 193 12.50 3.85 -18.51
C ARG A 193 13.08 4.62 -19.69
N GLN A 194 14.40 4.55 -19.90
CA GLN A 194 15.03 5.17 -21.07
C GLN A 194 14.52 4.55 -22.38
N ALA A 195 14.35 3.23 -22.43
CA ALA A 195 13.80 2.54 -23.59
C ALA A 195 12.33 2.95 -23.86
N LYS A 196 11.51 3.11 -22.82
CA LYS A 196 10.13 3.62 -22.95
C LYS A 196 10.07 5.06 -23.45
N GLN A 197 10.95 5.95 -22.96
CA GLN A 197 11.02 7.34 -23.43
C GLN A 197 11.38 7.42 -24.92
N LYS A 198 12.38 6.66 -25.37
CA LYS A 198 12.77 6.60 -26.79
C LYS A 198 11.67 6.07 -27.72
N LYS A 199 10.77 5.22 -27.22
CA LYS A 199 9.61 4.73 -28.00
C LYS A 199 8.45 5.74 -28.06
N HIS A 200 8.37 6.66 -27.09
CA HIS A 200 7.34 7.70 -27.01
C HIS A 200 7.74 9.03 -27.66
N GLU A 201 8.97 9.17 -28.15
CA GLU A 201 9.34 10.17 -29.16
C GLU A 201 9.15 9.56 -30.57
N PRO A 202 7.93 9.58 -31.15
CA PRO A 202 7.83 9.39 -32.59
C PRO A 202 8.49 10.58 -33.28
N GLU A 203 9.26 10.27 -34.33
CA GLU A 203 9.94 11.19 -35.24
C GLU A 203 9.15 12.49 -35.45
N ARG A 204 9.73 13.61 -35.02
CA ARG A 204 9.34 14.96 -35.46
C ARG A 204 10.27 15.43 -36.56
#